data_AF-A0A7S1RPR3-F1
#
_entry.id   AF-A0A7S1RPR3-F1
#
_cell.length_a   1.000
_cell.length_b   1.000
_cell.length_c   1.000
_cell.angle_alpha   90.00
_cell.angle_beta   90.00
_cell.angle_gamma   90.00
#
_symmetry.space_group_name_H-M   'P 1'
#
loop_
_entity.id
_entity.type
_entity.pdbx_description
1 polymer ?
#
loop_
_entity_poly.entity_id
_entity_poly.type
_entity_poly.pdbx_seq_one_letter_code
_entity_poly.pdbx_strand_id
1 'polypeptide(L)'
;QWQRQQQQRQQLLWAQQFLQQCAPSQKSAVHSSPSTASTSTSPSSSCSSPTTRTWPQPISVNLMRVFEADEDSNADEDMSDYGLEDGPKPSRSKLRPCKGKRNRLRKLMLRMIEQGLRNPAAFNINSVKLPPSVAASEFLREKLFSKVQSAMTEILAAAQEGRVYNMLSAGFLEQGLQDMPF
;
A
#
# COMPACT_ATOMS: atom_id res chain seq x y z
N GLN A 1 37.44 -19.41 -20.64
CA GLN A 1 36.43 -19.55 -21.70
C GLN A 1 35.31 -20.54 -21.33
N TRP A 2 35.62 -21.67 -20.69
CA TRP A 2 34.65 -22.69 -20.24
C TRP A 2 33.45 -22.15 -19.42
N GLN A 3 33.68 -21.24 -18.48
CA GLN A 3 32.62 -20.71 -17.61
C GLN A 3 31.54 -19.93 -18.38
N ARG A 4 31.94 -19.18 -19.43
CA ARG A 4 30.99 -18.50 -20.33
C ARG A 4 30.14 -19.50 -21.13
N GLN A 5 30.74 -20.62 -21.55
CA GLN A 5 30.02 -21.68 -22.27
C GLN A 5 29.00 -22.37 -21.37
N GLN A 6 29.33 -22.63 -20.10
CA GLN A 6 28.37 -23.16 -19.13
C GLN A 6 27.22 -22.19 -18.87
N GLN A 7 27.52 -20.90 -18.73
CA GLN A 7 26.49 -19.88 -18.53
C GLN A 7 25.53 -19.77 -19.72
N GLN A 8 26.04 -19.79 -20.96
CA GLN A 8 25.20 -19.81 -22.17
C GLN A 8 24.32 -21.07 -22.23
N ARG A 9 24.86 -22.23 -21.84
CA ARG A 9 24.11 -23.49 -21.83
C ARG A 9 22.97 -23.47 -20.83
N GLN A 10 23.19 -22.90 -19.64
CA GLN A 10 22.14 -22.70 -18.64
C GLN A 10 21.06 -21.71 -19.12
N GLN A 11 21.45 -20.61 -19.78
CA GLN A 11 20.50 -19.66 -20.36
C GLN A 11 19.61 -20.31 -21.43
N LEU A 12 20.17 -21.17 -22.28
CA LEU A 12 19.41 -21.91 -23.30
C LEU A 12 18.42 -22.91 -22.70
N LEU A 13 18.82 -23.65 -21.67
CA LEU A 13 17.93 -24.59 -20.98
C LEU A 13 16.76 -23.85 -20.31
N TRP A 14 17.04 -22.72 -19.66
CA TRP A 14 16.02 -21.89 -19.04
C TRP A 14 15.01 -21.34 -20.06
N ALA A 15 15.50 -20.81 -21.20
CA ALA A 15 14.63 -20.30 -22.27
C ALA A 15 13.72 -21.40 -22.86
N GLN A 16 14.23 -22.62 -23.02
CA GLN A 16 13.44 -23.75 -23.52
C GLN A 16 12.32 -24.14 -22.54
N GLN A 17 12.62 -24.16 -21.23
CA GLN A 17 11.62 -24.46 -20.21
C GLN A 17 10.53 -23.38 -20.11
N PHE A 18 10.89 -22.12 -20.30
CA PHE A 18 9.95 -21.00 -20.30
C PHE A 18 8.95 -21.09 -21.47
N LEU A 19 9.45 -21.36 -22.69
CA LEU A 19 8.60 -21.56 -23.87
C LEU A 19 7.58 -22.69 -23.70
N GLN A 20 7.94 -23.75 -22.96
CA GLN A 20 7.06 -24.88 -22.71
C GLN A 20 5.92 -24.56 -21.72
N GLN A 21 6.15 -23.62 -20.79
CA GLN A 21 5.11 -23.15 -19.85
C GLN A 21 4.18 -22.10 -20.48
N CYS A 22 4.70 -21.31 -21.43
CA CYS A 22 3.93 -20.26 -22.08
C CYS A 22 3.05 -20.74 -23.24
N ALA A 23 3.06 -22.04 -23.58
CA ALA A 23 2.21 -22.57 -24.64
C ALA A 23 0.72 -22.42 -24.25
N PRO A 24 -0.05 -21.51 -24.88
CA PRO A 24 -1.45 -21.33 -24.56
C PRO A 24 -2.20 -22.61 -24.94
N SER A 25 -2.77 -23.29 -23.95
CA SER A 25 -3.70 -24.39 -24.16
C SER A 25 -4.90 -23.83 -24.93
N GLN A 26 -4.92 -24.06 -26.25
CA GLN A 26 -6.04 -23.70 -27.10
C GLN A 26 -7.24 -24.60 -26.78
N LYS A 27 -7.90 -24.33 -25.66
CA LYS A 27 -9.26 -24.82 -25.40
C LYS A 27 -10.21 -23.89 -26.15
N SER A 28 -10.69 -24.39 -27.28
CA SER A 28 -11.80 -23.85 -28.05
C SER A 28 -13.05 -23.71 -27.17
N ALA A 29 -13.33 -22.49 -26.72
CA ALA A 29 -14.59 -22.15 -26.07
C ALA A 29 -15.55 -21.57 -27.12
N VAL A 30 -16.43 -22.45 -27.60
CA VAL A 30 -17.72 -22.11 -28.22
C VAL A 30 -18.75 -21.83 -27.10
N HIS A 31 -19.90 -21.23 -27.43
CA HIS A 31 -21.07 -20.83 -26.61
C HIS A 31 -21.02 -19.34 -26.15
N SER A 32 -21.73 -18.37 -26.78
CA SER A 32 -23.21 -18.17 -26.87
C SER A 32 -23.82 -18.14 -25.46
N SER A 33 -24.52 -17.13 -24.92
CA SER A 33 -25.35 -16.03 -25.42
C SER A 33 -25.61 -15.02 -24.25
N PRO A 34 -26.18 -13.83 -24.50
CA PRO A 34 -26.49 -12.84 -23.46
C PRO A 34 -27.83 -13.13 -22.76
N SER A 35 -27.95 -12.76 -21.48
CA SER A 35 -29.25 -12.73 -20.78
C SER A 35 -29.38 -11.48 -19.90
N THR A 36 -30.36 -10.68 -20.30
CA THR A 36 -31.01 -9.58 -19.59
C THR A 36 -31.87 -10.13 -18.45
N ALA A 37 -31.73 -9.61 -17.22
CA ALA A 37 -32.83 -9.57 -16.27
C ALA A 37 -32.56 -8.55 -15.14
N SER A 38 -33.45 -7.57 -15.08
CA SER A 38 -33.62 -6.58 -14.02
C SER A 38 -34.41 -7.22 -12.87
N THR A 39 -33.96 -7.10 -11.62
CA THR A 39 -34.83 -7.30 -10.46
C THR A 39 -34.46 -6.34 -9.33
N SER A 40 -35.33 -5.36 -9.15
CA SER A 40 -35.41 -4.48 -7.99
C SER A 40 -36.06 -5.23 -6.83
N THR A 41 -35.32 -5.41 -5.72
CA THR A 41 -35.94 -5.79 -4.44
C THR A 41 -35.25 -5.06 -3.30
N SER A 42 -35.97 -4.15 -2.66
CA SER A 42 -35.57 -3.47 -1.42
C SER A 42 -36.01 -4.31 -0.21
N PRO A 43 -35.12 -4.61 0.74
CA PRO A 43 -35.55 -5.03 2.07
C PRO A 43 -35.47 -3.87 3.08
N SER A 44 -36.56 -3.73 3.82
CA SER A 44 -36.82 -2.78 4.89
C SER A 44 -36.02 -3.05 6.17
N SER A 45 -35.79 -1.96 6.88
CA SER A 45 -35.23 -1.77 8.22
C SER A 45 -35.46 -2.87 9.26
N SER A 46 -34.39 -3.24 9.96
CA SER A 46 -34.46 -3.47 11.41
C SER A 46 -33.25 -2.84 12.09
N CYS A 47 -33.53 -1.92 13.01
CA CYS A 47 -32.56 -1.21 13.82
C CYS A 47 -32.27 -2.03 15.09
N SER A 48 -31.19 -2.79 15.07
CA SER A 48 -30.65 -3.44 16.27
C SER A 48 -29.60 -2.55 16.91
N SER A 49 -29.84 -2.15 18.15
CA SER A 49 -28.92 -1.36 18.99
C SER A 49 -27.56 -2.06 19.14
N PRO A 50 -26.42 -1.32 19.09
CA PRO A 50 -25.11 -1.93 19.24
C PRO A 50 -24.84 -2.33 20.69
N THR A 51 -24.79 -3.65 20.92
CA THR A 51 -24.21 -4.25 22.12
C THR A 51 -22.75 -3.85 22.26
N THR A 52 -22.37 -3.43 23.46
CA THR A 52 -21.03 -3.04 23.91
C THR A 52 -20.00 -4.09 23.52
N ARG A 53 -19.22 -3.82 22.45
CA ARG A 53 -18.15 -4.69 21.99
C ARG A 53 -16.92 -4.44 22.88
N THR A 54 -16.76 -5.26 23.90
CA THR A 54 -15.50 -5.38 24.66
C THR A 54 -14.41 -5.78 23.68
N TRP A 55 -13.47 -4.88 23.44
CA TRP A 55 -12.33 -5.16 22.58
C TRP A 55 -11.40 -6.14 23.30
N PRO A 56 -11.08 -7.32 22.75
CA PRO A 56 -10.02 -8.14 23.29
C PRO A 56 -8.73 -7.33 23.24
N GLN A 57 -8.00 -7.32 24.36
CA GLN A 57 -6.69 -6.71 24.49
C GLN A 57 -5.78 -7.24 23.36
N PRO A 58 -5.04 -6.38 22.64
CA PRO A 58 -4.07 -6.86 21.67
C PRO A 58 -3.02 -7.69 22.41
N ILE A 59 -2.84 -8.92 21.96
CA ILE A 59 -1.69 -9.77 22.29
C ILE A 59 -0.45 -8.93 21.97
N SER A 60 0.36 -8.66 22.99
CA SER A 60 1.63 -7.96 22.85
C SER A 60 2.54 -8.78 21.94
N VAL A 61 2.55 -8.46 20.65
CA VAL A 61 3.63 -8.91 19.77
C VAL A 61 4.88 -8.17 20.22
N ASN A 62 5.77 -8.96 20.81
CA ASN A 62 7.06 -8.56 21.31
C ASN A 62 7.86 -7.98 20.13
N LEU A 63 7.86 -6.66 20.00
CA LEU A 63 8.69 -5.92 19.07
C LEU A 63 10.11 -5.99 19.61
N MET A 64 10.80 -7.11 19.33
CA MET A 64 12.26 -7.18 19.40
C MET A 64 12.79 -6.23 18.33
N ARG A 65 12.93 -4.99 18.76
CA ARG A 65 13.69 -3.94 18.10
C ARG A 65 15.15 -4.31 18.29
N VAL A 66 15.73 -4.95 17.29
CA VAL A 66 17.19 -5.03 17.15
C VAL A 66 17.65 -3.63 16.79
N PHE A 67 17.96 -2.83 17.81
CA PHE A 67 18.87 -1.70 17.65
C PHE A 67 20.27 -2.29 17.84
N GLU A 68 21.04 -2.35 16.76
CA GLU A 68 22.49 -2.37 16.86
C GLU A 68 22.88 -1.08 17.57
N ALA A 69 23.29 -1.22 18.83
CA ALA A 69 23.93 -0.17 19.60
C ALA A 69 25.40 -0.20 19.20
N ASP A 70 25.80 0.74 18.34
CA ASP A 70 27.19 1.17 18.29
C ASP A 70 27.47 1.91 19.60
N GLU A 71 28.02 1.15 20.56
CA GLU A 71 28.71 1.71 21.71
C GLU A 71 30.01 2.33 21.21
N ASP A 72 30.05 3.64 21.11
CA ASP A 72 31.30 4.36 21.27
C ASP A 72 31.08 5.82 21.70
N SER A 73 31.75 6.14 22.80
CA SER A 73 32.42 7.42 23.08
C SER A 73 31.73 8.47 23.96
N ASN A 74 32.37 8.62 25.12
CA ASN A 74 32.54 9.80 25.98
C ASN A 74 31.34 10.29 26.79
N ALA A 75 31.27 9.71 28.00
CA ALA A 75 31.02 10.47 29.21
C ALA A 75 32.08 11.57 29.41
N ASP A 76 31.71 12.55 30.25
CA ASP A 76 32.47 13.72 30.68
C ASP A 76 32.40 14.91 29.70
N GLU A 77 31.48 15.84 30.00
CA GLU A 77 31.83 17.14 30.58
C GLU A 77 30.56 18.02 30.77
N ASP A 78 30.57 18.72 31.89
CA ASP A 78 29.91 20.01 32.15
C ASP A 78 28.41 20.04 32.50
N MET A 79 28.20 19.99 33.81
CA MET A 79 26.98 20.37 34.50
C MET A 79 27.11 21.85 34.89
N SER A 80 26.90 22.76 33.94
CA SER A 80 26.80 24.18 34.25
C SER A 80 25.75 24.89 33.40
N ASP A 81 25.11 25.84 34.07
CA ASP A 81 24.20 26.85 33.53
C ASP A 81 22.73 26.45 33.37
N TYR A 82 22.02 26.49 34.51
CA TYR A 82 20.57 26.66 34.57
C TYR A 82 20.20 28.10 34.19
N GLY A 83 20.49 28.48 32.95
CA GLY A 83 19.95 29.68 32.33
C GLY A 83 18.44 29.54 32.21
N LEU A 84 17.70 30.25 33.06
CA LEU A 84 16.25 30.46 32.98
C LEU A 84 15.93 31.37 31.78
N GLU A 85 16.44 31.02 30.60
CA GLU A 85 16.10 31.67 29.35
C GLU A 85 14.67 31.25 28.99
N ASP A 86 13.81 32.23 28.69
CA ASP A 86 12.45 32.06 28.16
C ASP A 86 12.47 31.29 26.83
N GLY A 87 12.70 29.98 26.92
CA GLY A 87 12.77 29.08 25.78
C GLY A 87 11.44 29.03 25.04
N PRO A 88 11.47 28.83 23.71
CA PRO A 88 10.27 28.84 22.88
C PRO A 88 9.22 27.89 23.44
N LYS A 89 8.10 28.45 23.89
CA LYS A 89 6.95 27.74 24.46
C LYS A 89 6.69 26.47 23.62
N PRO A 90 6.59 25.29 24.23
CA PRO A 90 6.50 24.02 23.52
C PRO A 90 5.43 24.13 22.44
N SER A 91 5.87 24.05 21.19
CA SER A 91 5.00 24.17 20.02
C SER A 91 3.83 23.22 20.24
N ARG A 92 2.60 23.77 20.23
CA ARG A 92 1.35 23.04 20.45
C ARG A 92 1.50 21.65 19.85
N SER A 93 1.59 20.64 20.72
CA SER A 93 1.83 19.25 20.33
C SER A 93 0.94 18.96 19.13
N LYS A 94 1.58 18.70 17.98
CA LYS A 94 0.89 18.63 16.68
C LYS A 94 -0.26 17.64 16.84
N LEU A 95 -1.49 18.17 16.96
CA LEU A 95 -2.66 17.37 17.25
C LEU A 95 -2.75 16.33 16.14
N ARG A 96 -2.57 15.06 16.52
CA ARG A 96 -2.58 13.97 15.55
C ARG A 96 -3.89 14.05 14.76
N PRO A 97 -3.87 13.86 13.42
CA PRO A 97 -5.08 13.89 12.64
C PRO A 97 -6.12 12.93 13.21
N CYS A 98 -7.33 13.44 13.43
CA CYS A 98 -8.41 12.62 13.98
C CYS A 98 -8.64 11.37 13.11
N LYS A 99 -9.16 10.28 13.72
CA LYS A 99 -9.39 8.99 13.04
C LYS A 99 -10.15 9.15 11.73
N GLY A 100 -11.15 10.03 11.69
CA GLY A 100 -11.93 10.33 10.49
C GLY A 100 -11.09 10.90 9.35
N LYS A 101 -10.21 11.87 9.63
CA LYS A 101 -9.30 12.45 8.62
C LYS A 101 -8.37 11.40 8.04
N ARG A 102 -7.76 10.58 8.92
CA ARG A 102 -6.88 9.47 8.48
C ARG A 102 -7.62 8.48 7.58
N ASN A 103 -8.85 8.10 7.96
CA ASN A 103 -9.64 7.14 7.18
C ASN A 103 -10.05 7.67 5.81
N ARG A 104 -10.42 8.96 5.70
CA ARG A 104 -10.77 9.58 4.41
C ARG A 104 -9.59 9.58 3.43
N LEU A 105 -8.38 9.92 3.90
CA LEU A 105 -7.17 9.88 3.07
C LEU A 105 -6.85 8.45 2.63
N ARG A 106 -6.94 7.48 3.56
CA ARG A 106 -6.75 6.06 3.24
C ARG A 106 -7.72 5.58 2.15
N LYS A 107 -9.01 5.85 2.28
CA LYS A 107 -10.01 5.48 1.25
C LYS A 107 -9.80 6.18 -0.10
N LEU A 108 -9.27 7.41 -0.11
CA LEU A 108 -8.92 8.08 -1.36
C LEU A 108 -7.77 7.36 -2.07
N MET A 109 -6.71 7.06 -1.31
CA MET A 109 -5.54 6.35 -1.80
C MET A 109 -5.90 4.96 -2.35
N LEU A 110 -6.71 4.19 -1.61
CA LEU A 110 -7.18 2.87 -2.06
C LEU A 110 -7.94 2.96 -3.39
N ARG A 111 -8.87 3.90 -3.53
CA ARG A 111 -9.62 4.10 -4.78
C ARG A 111 -8.71 4.44 -5.96
N MET A 112 -7.68 5.26 -5.74
CA MET A 112 -6.70 5.59 -6.79
C MET A 112 -5.89 4.36 -7.20
N ILE A 113 -5.47 3.54 -6.23
CA ILE A 113 -4.74 2.31 -6.50
C ILE A 113 -5.62 1.30 -7.24
N GLU A 114 -6.87 1.12 -6.83
CA GLU A 114 -7.85 0.26 -7.52
C GLU A 114 -8.06 0.68 -8.98
N GLN A 115 -8.13 2.00 -9.25
CA GLN A 115 -8.24 2.52 -10.61
C GLN A 115 -6.98 2.19 -11.44
N GLY A 116 -5.80 2.35 -10.84
CA GLY A 116 -4.54 1.99 -11.48
C GLY A 116 -4.39 0.49 -11.74
N LEU A 117 -4.85 -0.36 -10.82
CA LEU A 117 -4.86 -1.81 -10.99
C LEU A 117 -5.71 -2.26 -12.18
N ARG A 118 -6.83 -1.59 -12.45
CA ARG A 118 -7.68 -1.92 -13.61
C ARG A 118 -7.02 -1.58 -14.93
N ASN A 119 -6.33 -0.45 -15.02
CA ASN A 119 -5.69 0.04 -16.25
C ASN A 119 -4.37 0.77 -15.96
N PRO A 120 -3.27 0.03 -15.70
CA PRO A 120 -2.03 0.64 -15.22
C PRO A 120 -1.35 1.54 -16.26
N ALA A 121 -1.52 1.24 -17.56
CA ALA A 121 -0.93 2.02 -18.65
C ALA A 121 -1.62 3.37 -18.90
N ALA A 122 -2.93 3.47 -18.59
CA ALA A 122 -3.73 4.66 -18.86
C ALA A 122 -3.93 5.56 -17.63
N PHE A 123 -3.52 5.09 -16.45
CA PHE A 123 -3.75 5.81 -15.21
C PHE A 123 -2.76 6.98 -15.05
N ASN A 124 -3.29 8.21 -15.01
CA ASN A 124 -2.49 9.41 -14.76
C ASN A 124 -2.87 10.00 -13.39
N ILE A 125 -1.91 10.06 -12.48
CA ILE A 125 -2.11 10.55 -11.11
C ILE A 125 -2.54 12.03 -11.10
N ASN A 126 -2.02 12.82 -12.03
CA ASN A 126 -2.25 14.27 -12.07
C ASN A 126 -3.65 14.65 -12.57
N SER A 127 -4.36 13.74 -13.26
CA SER A 127 -5.71 14.00 -13.76
C SER A 127 -6.80 13.72 -12.72
N VAL A 128 -6.45 13.14 -11.58
CA VAL A 128 -7.42 12.76 -10.54
C VAL A 128 -7.92 13.99 -9.78
N LYS A 129 -9.24 14.17 -9.74
CA LYS A 129 -9.88 15.25 -8.97
C LYS A 129 -9.71 14.98 -7.46
N LEU A 130 -8.87 15.79 -6.82
CA LEU A 130 -8.65 15.73 -5.38
C LEU A 130 -9.77 16.43 -4.60
N PRO A 131 -10.18 15.91 -3.42
CA PRO A 131 -11.09 16.63 -2.54
C PRO A 131 -10.42 17.91 -2.01
N PRO A 132 -11.20 18.98 -1.74
CA PRO A 132 -10.66 20.30 -1.37
C PRO A 132 -9.76 20.26 -0.13
N SER A 133 -10.05 19.37 0.83
CA SER A 133 -9.24 19.20 2.04
C SER A 133 -7.82 18.66 1.78
N VAL A 134 -7.61 17.94 0.69
CA VAL A 134 -6.29 17.43 0.28
C VAL A 134 -5.65 18.39 -0.71
N ALA A 135 -6.43 18.97 -1.63
CA ALA A 135 -5.95 19.95 -2.60
C ALA A 135 -5.38 21.22 -1.95
N ALA A 136 -5.98 21.68 -0.84
CA ALA A 136 -5.51 22.86 -0.12
C ALA A 136 -4.19 22.64 0.65
N SER A 137 -3.75 21.40 0.84
CA SER A 137 -2.54 21.07 1.60
C SER A 137 -1.52 20.38 0.70
N GLU A 138 -0.47 21.10 0.34
CA GLU A 138 0.60 20.60 -0.50
C GLU A 138 1.26 19.33 0.08
N PHE A 139 1.54 19.33 1.38
CA PHE A 139 2.07 18.17 2.08
C PHE A 139 1.20 16.90 1.93
N LEU A 140 -0.13 17.03 2.05
CA LEU A 140 -1.03 15.88 1.89
C LEU A 140 -1.10 15.42 0.43
N ARG A 141 -1.02 16.35 -0.51
CA ARG A 141 -0.99 16.06 -1.95
C ARG A 141 0.28 15.28 -2.31
N GLU A 142 1.45 15.78 -1.91
CA GLU A 142 2.73 15.11 -2.14
C GLU A 142 2.76 13.72 -1.52
N LYS A 143 2.33 13.60 -0.26
CA LYS A 143 2.27 12.30 0.44
C LYS A 143 1.33 11.32 -0.24
N LEU A 144 0.18 11.78 -0.74
CA LEU A 144 -0.74 10.95 -1.49
C LEU A 144 -0.10 10.49 -2.81
N PHE A 145 0.49 11.41 -3.57
CA PHE A 145 1.08 11.13 -4.88
C PHE A 145 2.29 10.22 -4.79
N SER A 146 3.22 10.48 -3.87
CA SER A 146 4.39 9.61 -3.63
C SER A 146 3.97 8.18 -3.35
N LYS A 147 2.94 7.97 -2.51
CA LYS A 147 2.44 6.63 -2.18
C LYS A 147 1.74 5.95 -3.36
N VAL A 148 0.85 6.67 -4.06
CA VAL A 148 0.17 6.11 -5.23
C VAL A 148 1.18 5.80 -6.33
N GLN A 149 2.18 6.66 -6.54
CA GLN A 149 3.22 6.45 -7.54
C GLN A 149 4.07 5.22 -7.22
N SER A 150 4.51 5.04 -5.96
CA SER A 150 5.21 3.82 -5.53
C SER A 150 4.38 2.56 -5.80
N ALA A 151 3.09 2.58 -5.41
CA ALA A 151 2.20 1.46 -5.68
C ALA A 151 2.02 1.21 -7.18
N MET A 152 1.90 2.26 -7.99
CA MET A 152 1.80 2.12 -9.45
C MET A 152 3.06 1.54 -10.07
N THR A 153 4.25 1.92 -9.60
CA THR A 153 5.52 1.34 -10.09
C THR A 153 5.61 -0.15 -9.78
N GLU A 154 5.17 -0.57 -8.59
CA GLU A 154 5.11 -1.98 -8.21
C GLU A 154 4.11 -2.76 -9.07
N ILE A 155 2.92 -2.19 -9.31
CA ILE A 155 1.90 -2.78 -10.17
C ILE A 155 2.39 -2.94 -11.61
N LEU A 156 3.07 -1.92 -12.15
CA LEU A 156 3.64 -1.97 -13.49
C LEU A 156 4.75 -3.02 -13.60
N ALA A 157 5.63 -3.11 -12.62
CA ALA A 157 6.65 -4.15 -12.56
C ALA A 157 6.03 -5.56 -12.51
N ALA A 158 5.04 -5.76 -11.64
CA ALA A 158 4.31 -7.03 -11.55
C ALA A 158 3.52 -7.36 -12.83
N ALA A 159 3.06 -6.34 -13.57
CA ALA A 159 2.39 -6.52 -14.84
C ALA A 159 3.31 -7.01 -15.95
N GLN A 160 4.56 -6.55 -15.98
CA GLN A 160 5.56 -7.05 -16.93
C GLN A 160 5.90 -8.53 -16.69
N GLU A 161 5.76 -9.01 -15.47
CA GLU A 161 6.02 -10.40 -15.08
C GLU A 161 4.80 -11.32 -15.20
N GLY A 162 3.63 -10.80 -15.61
CA GLY A 162 2.38 -11.56 -15.67
C GLY A 162 1.80 -11.93 -14.30
N ARG A 163 2.25 -11.28 -13.21
CA ARG A 163 1.82 -11.58 -11.81
C ARG A 163 0.64 -10.74 -11.31
N VAL A 164 0.00 -9.95 -12.17
CA VAL A 164 -1.06 -8.97 -11.80
C VAL A 164 -2.20 -9.62 -10.99
N TYR A 165 -2.63 -10.81 -11.39
CA TYR A 165 -3.78 -11.48 -10.78
C TYR A 165 -3.55 -11.88 -9.32
N ASN A 166 -2.30 -12.11 -8.91
CA ASN A 166 -1.98 -12.46 -7.52
C ASN A 166 -2.10 -11.27 -6.56
N MET A 167 -1.85 -10.04 -7.03
CA MET A 167 -1.94 -8.85 -6.15
C MET A 167 -3.40 -8.45 -5.85
N LEU A 168 -4.31 -8.64 -6.80
CA LEU A 168 -5.73 -8.36 -6.62
C LEU A 168 -6.41 -9.36 -5.68
N SER A 169 -5.94 -10.62 -5.67
CA SER A 169 -6.55 -11.70 -4.87
C SER A 169 -6.05 -11.72 -3.42
N ALA A 170 -4.81 -11.28 -3.16
CA ALA A 170 -4.16 -11.45 -1.86
C ALA A 170 -4.59 -10.45 -0.76
N GLY A 171 -5.60 -9.60 -0.98
CA GLY A 171 -5.99 -8.60 0.03
C GLY A 171 -4.87 -7.59 0.35
N PHE A 172 -3.88 -7.47 -0.53
CA PHE A 172 -2.68 -6.63 -0.36
C PHE A 172 -3.01 -5.17 -0.03
N LEU A 173 -4.16 -4.68 -0.51
CA LEU A 173 -4.63 -3.32 -0.27
C LEU A 173 -4.94 -3.02 1.21
N GLU A 174 -5.33 -4.00 2.03
CA GLU A 174 -5.72 -3.78 3.43
C GLU A 174 -4.55 -3.88 4.41
N GLN A 175 -3.56 -4.75 4.16
CA GLN A 175 -2.46 -4.98 5.10
C GLN A 175 -1.38 -3.89 5.02
N GLY A 176 -0.98 -3.46 3.81
CA GLY A 176 0.03 -2.40 3.64
C GLY A 176 -0.40 -1.01 4.17
N LEU A 177 -1.69 -0.82 4.44
CA LEU A 177 -2.21 0.46 4.94
C LEU A 177 -2.15 0.60 6.47
N GLN A 178 -2.07 -0.51 7.21
CA GLN A 178 -2.12 -0.51 8.67
C GLN A 178 -0.74 -0.26 9.30
N ASP A 179 0.34 -0.74 8.65
CA ASP A 179 1.71 -0.60 9.16
C ASP A 179 2.39 0.75 8.84
N MET A 180 1.65 1.69 8.24
CA MET A 180 2.19 3.00 7.90
C MET A 180 2.07 3.97 9.08
N PRO A 181 3.18 4.47 9.66
CA PRO A 181 3.12 5.45 10.74
C PRO A 181 2.45 6.75 10.26
N PHE A 182 1.35 7.13 10.92
CA PHE A 182 0.57 8.36 10.70
C PHE A 182 0.65 9.32 11.88
#